data_AF-A0AAV6YIR9-F1
#
_entry.id   AF-A0AAV6YIR9-F1
#
_cell.length_a   1.000
_cell.length_b   1.000
_cell.length_c   1.000
_cell.angle_alpha   90.00
_cell.angle_beta   90.00
_cell.angle_gamma   90.00
#
_symmetry.space_group_name_H-M   'P 1'
#
loop_
_entity.id
_entity.type
_entity.pdbx_description
1 polymer ?
#
loop_
_entity_poly.entity_id
_entity_poly.type
_entity_poly.pdbx_seq_one_letter_code
_entity_poly.pdbx_strand_id
1 'polypeptide(L)' 'APEWNYIDPKVRAELDKKADDGEFWMAFTDWVTEYSRLEICNLTPDTLTSKEAHKWNITLFNGSWIRGSTAGGCQNYP' A
#
# COMPACT_ATOMS: atom_id res chain seq x y z
N ALA A 1 -26.42 -5.24 3.24
CA ALA A 1 -26.24 -4.04 2.42
C ALA A 1 -27.33 -3.96 1.34
N PRO A 2 -28.50 -3.36 1.64
CA PRO A 2 -29.54 -3.04 0.66
C PRO A 2 -29.07 -2.11 -0.48
N GLU A 3 -27.98 -1.38 -0.26
CA GLU A 3 -27.39 -0.37 -1.15
C GLU A 3 -26.95 -0.99 -2.49
N TRP A 4 -26.59 -2.27 -2.49
CA TRP A 4 -26.27 -3.04 -3.71
C TRP A 4 -27.45 -3.18 -4.68
N ASN A 5 -28.69 -2.95 -4.22
CA ASN A 5 -29.86 -2.99 -5.11
C ASN A 5 -29.94 -1.77 -6.03
N TYR A 6 -29.19 -0.71 -5.76
CA TYR A 6 -29.10 0.49 -6.60
C TYR A 6 -28.00 0.41 -7.67
N ILE A 7 -27.22 -0.68 -7.68
CA ILE A 7 -26.13 -0.90 -8.62
C ILE A 7 -26.64 -1.78 -9.77
N ASP A 8 -26.16 -1.53 -10.98
CA ASP A 8 -26.48 -2.34 -12.16
C ASP A 8 -26.24 -3.84 -11.87
N PRO A 9 -27.19 -4.74 -12.18
CA PRO A 9 -27.08 -6.16 -11.84
C PRO A 9 -25.80 -6.83 -12.37
N LYS A 10 -25.29 -6.40 -13.53
CA LYS A 10 -24.06 -6.94 -14.12
C LYS A 10 -22.85 -6.52 -13.29
N VAL A 11 -22.75 -5.24 -12.93
CA VAL A 11 -21.66 -4.72 -12.10
C VAL A 11 -21.68 -5.36 -10.71
N ARG A 12 -22.88 -5.53 -10.13
CA ARG A 12 -23.05 -6.25 -8.87
C ARG A 12 -22.54 -7.68 -8.97
N ALA A 13 -22.87 -8.42 -10.03
CA ALA A 13 -22.40 -9.79 -10.20
C ALA A 13 -20.87 -9.89 -10.33
N GLU A 14 -20.22 -8.85 -10.85
CA GLU A 14 -18.76 -8.78 -11.00
C GLU A 14 -18.05 -8.42 -9.67
N LEU A 15 -18.64 -7.56 -8.84
CA LEU A 15 -18.01 -6.99 -7.63
C LEU A 15 -18.50 -7.61 -6.30
N ASP A 16 -19.79 -7.88 -6.14
CA ASP A 16 -20.42 -8.39 -4.89
C ASP A 16 -20.30 -9.93 -4.82
N LYS A 17 -19.06 -10.42 -4.71
CA LYS A 17 -18.78 -11.84 -4.51
C LYS A 17 -19.08 -12.22 -3.06
N LYS A 18 -20.03 -13.14 -2.88
CA LYS A 18 -20.38 -13.67 -1.56
C LYS A 18 -19.47 -14.84 -1.21
N ALA A 19 -18.41 -14.56 -0.47
CA ALA A 19 -17.52 -15.55 0.14
C ALA A 19 -17.39 -15.29 1.65
N ASP A 20 -17.06 -16.32 2.42
CA ASP A 20 -16.79 -16.22 3.86
C ASP A 20 -15.28 -16.27 4.10
N ASP A 21 -14.58 -15.28 3.56
CA ASP A 21 -13.11 -15.16 3.56
C ASP A 21 -12.60 -13.85 4.19
N GLY A 22 -13.52 -13.00 4.66
CA GLY A 22 -13.21 -11.70 5.24
C GLY A 22 -13.07 -10.56 4.21
N GLU A 23 -13.30 -10.81 2.91
CA GLU A 23 -13.41 -9.75 1.91
C GLU A 23 -14.74 -9.00 2.05
N PHE A 24 -14.70 -7.67 2.02
CA PHE A 24 -15.90 -6.83 2.07
C PHE A 24 -15.70 -5.51 1.34
N TRP A 25 -16.82 -4.88 1.00
CA TRP A 25 -16.86 -3.52 0.46
C TRP A 25 -17.34 -2.56 1.53
N MET A 26 -16.73 -1.38 1.58
CA MET A 26 -17.15 -0.26 2.42
C MET A 26 -17.09 1.04 1.63
N ALA A 27 -17.82 2.07 2.07
CA ALA A 27 -17.67 3.39 1.48
C ALA A 27 -16.28 3.95 1.76
N PHE A 28 -15.72 4.70 0.82
CA PHE A 28 -14.42 5.34 1.03
C PHE A 28 -14.42 6.31 2.22
N THR A 29 -15.54 6.98 2.49
CA THR A 29 -15.71 7.84 3.67
C THR A 29 -15.56 7.08 4.98
N ASP A 30 -16.08 5.85 5.03
CA ASP A 30 -15.93 4.98 6.19
C ASP A 30 -14.47 4.53 6.29
N TRP A 31 -13.82 4.21 5.16
CA TRP A 31 -12.40 3.86 5.14
C TRP A 31 -11.53 4.99 5.72
N VAL A 32 -11.78 6.25 5.34
CA VAL A 32 -11.07 7.42 5.86
C VAL A 32 -11.29 7.60 7.37
N THR A 33 -12.43 7.16 7.89
CA THR A 33 -12.76 7.27 9.32
C THR A 33 -12.13 6.14 10.13
N GLU A 34 -12.15 4.92 9.60
CA GLU A 34 -11.76 3.70 10.33
C GLU A 34 -10.27 3.33 10.14
N TYR A 35 -9.63 3.76 9.06
CA TYR A 35 -8.24 3.44 8.74
C TYR A 35 -7.34 4.68 8.76
N SER A 36 -6.14 4.51 9.30
CA SER A 36 -5.16 5.60 9.45
C SER A 36 -3.97 5.52 8.48
N ARG A 37 -3.80 4.39 7.78
CA ARG A 37 -2.64 4.14 6.93
C ARG A 37 -3.00 3.29 5.71
N LEU A 38 -2.47 3.70 4.56
CA LEU A 38 -2.50 2.95 3.31
C LEU A 38 -1.06 2.65 2.90
N GLU A 39 -0.78 1.38 2.60
CA GLU A 39 0.52 0.96 2.08
C GLU A 39 0.35 0.48 0.65
N ILE A 40 1.12 1.08 -0.27
CA ILE A 40 1.18 0.67 -1.66
C ILE A 40 2.64 0.44 -2.02
N CYS A 41 2.96 -0.78 -2.44
CA CYS A 41 4.28 -1.15 -2.91
C CYS A 41 4.30 -1.11 -4.44
N ASN A 42 4.93 -0.06 -4.99
CA ASN A 42 5.09 0.08 -6.43
C ASN A 42 6.15 -0.91 -6.96
N LEU A 43 5.95 -1.37 -8.20
CA LEU A 43 6.94 -2.19 -8.90
C LEU A 43 8.09 -1.36 -9.47
N THR A 44 7.88 -0.06 -9.67
CA THR A 44 8.91 0.89 -10.12
C THR A 44 9.13 1.97 -9.07
N PRO A 45 10.28 2.65 -9.09
CA PRO A 45 10.53 3.79 -8.20
C PRO A 45 9.67 5.02 -8.51
N ASP A 46 8.86 4.98 -9.57
CA ASP A 46 7.97 6.09 -9.92
C ASP A 46 6.88 6.28 -8.85
N THR A 47 6.49 7.54 -8.65
CA THR A 47 5.36 7.88 -7.79
C THR A 47 4.04 7.51 -8.47
N LEU A 48 3.05 7.03 -7.71
CA LEU A 48 1.70 6.72 -8.21
C LEU A 48 1.00 7.90 -8.90
N THR A 49 1.39 9.13 -8.57
CA THR A 49 0.81 10.36 -9.13
C THR A 49 1.39 10.76 -10.49
N SER A 50 2.52 10.17 -10.90
CA SER A 50 3.15 10.45 -12.20
C SER A 50 2.43 9.70 -13.31
N LYS A 51 2.17 10.39 -14.43
CA LYS A 51 1.69 9.76 -15.66
C LYS A 51 2.81 9.37 -16.60
N GLU A 52 4.03 9.79 -16.29
CA GLU A 52 5.22 9.56 -17.10
C GLU A 52 6.08 8.48 -16.45
N ALA A 53 6.59 7.58 -17.29
CA ALA A 53 7.55 6.56 -16.90
C ALA A 53 8.96 7.12 -16.97
N HIS A 54 9.70 7.06 -15.86
CA HIS A 54 11.08 7.55 -15.81
C HIS A 54 12.07 6.41 -15.94
N LYS A 55 13.32 6.76 -16.30
CA LYS A 55 14.44 5.83 -16.28
C LYS A 55 15.19 5.98 -14.97
N TRP A 56 15.29 4.88 -14.23
CA TRP A 56 15.94 4.83 -12.93
C TRP A 56 17.24 4.03 -13.01
N ASN A 57 18.30 4.53 -12.38
CA ASN A 57 19.52 3.78 -12.14
C ASN A 57 19.53 3.35 -10.68
N ILE A 58 19.78 2.07 -10.44
CA ILE A 58 19.85 1.49 -9.09
C ILE A 58 21.31 1.11 -8.83
N THR A 59 21.83 1.49 -7.68
CA THR A 59 23.13 1.02 -7.17
C THR A 59 22.91 0.52 -5.75
N LEU A 60 23.33 -0.72 -5.48
CA LEU A 60 23.15 -1.39 -4.20
C LEU A 60 24.51 -1.55 -3.52
N PHE A 61 24.55 -1.24 -2.22
CA PHE A 61 25.72 -1.42 -1.38
C PHE A 61 25.40 -2.37 -0.24
N ASN A 62 26.33 -3.27 0.06
CA ASN A 62 26.19 -4.24 1.14
C ASN A 62 27.13 -3.86 2.29
N GLY A 63 26.63 -3.94 3.52
CA GLY A 63 27.38 -3.62 4.73
C GLY A 63 26.78 -4.32 5.94
N SER A 64 27.47 -4.24 7.08
CA SER A 64 27.00 -4.82 8.34
C SER A 64 27.40 -3.94 9.54
N TRP A 65 26.57 -4.00 10.59
CA TRP A 65 26.84 -3.36 11.87
C TRP A 65 27.41 -4.38 12.86
N ILE A 66 28.66 -4.19 13.26
CA ILE A 66 29.41 -5.08 14.16
C ILE A 66 29.64 -4.35 15.49
N ARG A 67 29.26 -4.97 16.60
CA ARG A 67 29.44 -4.43 17.95
C ARG A 67 30.93 -4.15 18.23
N GLY A 68 31.24 -2.96 18.73
CA GLY A 68 32.61 -2.53 19.02
C GLY A 68 33.44 -2.14 17.80
N SER A 69 32.83 -2.12 16.61
CA SER A 69 33.46 -1.67 15.37
C SER A 69 32.53 -0.72 14.59
N THR A 70 31.63 -1.24 13.75
CA THR A 70 30.80 -0.43 12.85
C THR A 70 29.40 -0.10 13.41
N ALA A 71 28.99 -0.68 14.54
CA ALA A 71 27.70 -0.41 15.17
C ALA A 71 27.71 0.88 16.04
N GLY A 72 27.92 2.04 15.42
CA GLY A 72 28.06 3.33 16.11
C GLY A 72 26.75 4.00 16.58
N GLY A 73 25.59 3.54 16.10
CA GLY A 73 24.30 4.15 16.42
C GLY A 73 23.96 5.35 15.52
N CYS A 74 22.88 6.07 15.85
CA CYS A 74 22.48 7.27 15.13
C CYS A 74 23.26 8.50 15.60
N GLN A 75 23.02 9.66 14.98
CA GLN A 75 23.72 10.92 15.28
C GLN A 75 23.54 11.45 16.72
N ASN A 76 22.64 10.87 17.51
CA ASN A 76 22.44 11.22 18.91
C ASN A 76 23.54 10.68 19.84
N TYR A 77 24.44 9.83 19.34
CA TYR A 77 25.52 9.19 20.09
C TYR A 77 26.89 9.59 19.47
N PRO A 78 27.45 10.75 19.85
CA PRO A 78 28.74 11.20 19.37
C PRO A 78 29.92 10.36 19.87
#